data_AF-A0A915EPX1-F1
#
_entry.id   AF-A0A915EPX1-F1
#
_cell.length_a   1.000
_cell.length_b   1.000
_cell.length_c   1.000
_cell.angle_alpha   90.00
_cell.angle_beta   90.00
_cell.angle_gamma   90.00
#
_symmetry.space_group_name_H-M   'P 1'
#
loop_
_entity.id
_entity.type
_entity.pdbx_description
1 polymer ?
#
loop_
_entity_poly.entity_id
_entity_poly.type
_entity_poly.pdbx_seq_one_letter_code
_entity_poly.pdbx_strand_id
1 'polypeptide(L)'
;MSEHMFYWVLFSFWQIDNLMEKQNKESSPVVLEVSVMGSIIKQLECNDFAIRKNAINLLNTLMRDDACDVQQAIMNVPMGVSKIVDLLQEEREFIRNDVVLMLSELSRGNSALQCLLAYENTFRLLFLVIEKEPLDSIVVEDCMVVMLNMLKDNPVTSNFFVKKESDSGGWVVHSAFECVLQQPGYVEDLGPDSIEWTSQKIANFIFVVQIIRIIVSSMETAESRRTKIRSLAGEAPAEETERNLKQQFEKLHKFLEDELLKVFRPYGEFMTDQQAQTDLIATYKNTIETQEQKIKELTQQRDALTVEATQLKAANMLISKQEPSKTILEETVKELEQRLDYGWKEYEALRAQLQESVRQSEEKDAQVKQLQALLSHSNC
;
A
#
# COMPACT_ATOMS: atom_id res chain seq x y z
N MET A 1 2.42 -28.20 28.97
CA MET A 1 2.25 -26.87 28.35
C MET A 1 2.12 -27.04 26.84
N SER A 2 1.36 -28.02 26.36
CA SER A 2 -0.08 -28.00 26.07
C SER A 2 -0.45 -27.02 24.95
N GLU A 3 -0.68 -27.58 23.76
CA GLU A 3 -1.28 -26.95 22.56
C GLU A 3 -2.49 -26.05 22.89
N HIS A 4 -3.16 -26.33 24.00
CA HIS A 4 -4.20 -25.49 24.59
C HIS A 4 -3.78 -24.02 24.83
N MET A 5 -2.52 -23.74 25.22
CA MET A 5 -2.03 -22.36 25.32
C MET A 5 -1.84 -21.72 23.95
N PHE A 6 -1.48 -22.51 22.94
CA PHE A 6 -1.31 -22.02 21.56
C PHE A 6 -2.66 -21.64 20.95
N TYR A 7 -3.69 -22.46 21.14
CA TYR A 7 -5.06 -22.12 20.75
C TYR A 7 -5.61 -20.91 21.51
N TRP A 8 -5.30 -20.75 22.80
CA TRP A 8 -5.70 -19.56 23.56
C TRP A 8 -5.00 -18.29 23.08
N VAL A 9 -3.71 -18.34 22.71
CA VAL A 9 -2.99 -17.20 22.15
C VAL A 9 -3.52 -16.85 20.76
N LEU A 10 -3.76 -17.83 19.89
CA LEU A 10 -4.36 -17.61 18.57
C LEU A 10 -5.79 -17.10 18.65
N PHE A 11 -6.59 -17.59 19.60
CA PHE A 11 -7.94 -17.10 19.85
C PHE A 11 -7.92 -15.67 20.41
N SER A 12 -6.96 -15.35 21.28
CA SER A 12 -6.77 -13.99 21.79
C SER A 12 -6.34 -13.03 20.68
N PHE A 13 -5.43 -13.45 19.80
CA PHE A 13 -5.03 -12.68 18.61
C PHE A 13 -6.20 -12.50 17.64
N TRP A 14 -6.95 -13.57 17.34
CA TRP A 14 -8.13 -13.48 16.49
C TRP A 14 -9.23 -12.59 17.11
N GLN A 15 -9.40 -12.64 18.43
CA GLN A 15 -10.37 -11.80 19.14
C GLN A 15 -9.93 -10.34 19.19
N ILE A 16 -8.63 -10.08 19.29
CA ILE A 16 -8.05 -8.73 19.15
C ILE A 16 -8.21 -8.24 17.70
N ASP A 17 -7.87 -9.06 16.71
CA ASP A 17 -8.03 -8.69 15.29
C ASP A 17 -9.50 -8.42 14.94
N ASN A 18 -10.43 -9.22 15.46
CA ASN A 18 -11.87 -9.05 15.26
C ASN A 18 -12.43 -7.86 16.06
N LEU A 19 -11.83 -7.52 17.22
CA LEU A 19 -12.15 -6.29 17.96
C LEU A 19 -11.57 -5.05 17.29
N MET A 20 -10.38 -5.14 16.68
CA MET A 20 -9.78 -4.09 15.87
C MET A 20 -10.58 -3.89 14.58
N GLU A 21 -11.05 -4.96 13.95
CA GLU A 21 -11.90 -4.93 12.76
C GLU A 21 -13.33 -4.43 13.07
N LYS A 22 -13.84 -4.69 14.29
CA LYS A 22 -15.08 -4.10 14.79
C LYS A 22 -14.93 -2.63 15.15
N GLN A 23 -13.85 -2.21 15.81
CA GLN A 23 -13.57 -0.79 16.08
C GLN A 23 -13.38 -0.01 14.77
N ASN A 24 -12.70 -0.59 13.77
CA ASN A 24 -12.55 0.00 12.44
C ASN A 24 -13.86 0.04 11.63
N LYS A 25 -14.88 -0.76 12.00
CA LYS A 25 -16.24 -0.72 11.44
C LYS A 25 -17.21 0.16 12.24
N GLU A 26 -16.94 0.41 13.52
CA GLU A 26 -17.74 1.26 14.42
C GLU A 26 -17.32 2.74 14.36
N SER A 27 -16.11 3.04 13.89
CA SER A 27 -15.83 4.33 13.25
C SER A 27 -16.69 4.41 12.00
N SER A 28 -17.86 5.02 12.12
CA SER A 28 -18.70 5.32 10.96
C SER A 28 -17.81 6.03 9.94
N PRO A 29 -17.77 5.60 8.66
CA PRO A 29 -17.02 6.35 7.65
C PRO A 29 -17.57 7.76 7.70
N VAL A 30 -16.71 8.74 7.93
CA VAL A 30 -17.14 10.14 7.88
C VAL A 30 -17.45 10.39 6.41
N VAL A 31 -18.72 10.17 6.03
CA VAL A 31 -19.22 10.49 4.69
C VAL A 31 -19.20 12.01 4.59
N LEU A 32 -18.04 12.54 4.24
CA LEU A 32 -17.84 13.96 3.99
C LEU A 32 -18.61 14.27 2.71
N GLU A 33 -19.79 14.87 2.86
CA GLU A 33 -20.50 15.41 1.72
C GLU A 33 -19.56 16.34 0.93
N VAL A 34 -19.65 16.28 -0.40
CA VAL A 34 -18.90 17.17 -1.31
C VAL A 34 -19.11 18.65 -0.96
N SER A 35 -20.27 18.99 -0.38
CA SER A 35 -20.62 20.33 0.12
C SER A 35 -19.69 20.81 1.24
N VAL A 36 -19.36 19.93 2.18
CA VAL A 36 -18.48 20.20 3.33
C VAL A 36 -17.04 20.30 2.85
N MET A 37 -16.59 19.34 2.03
CA MET A 37 -15.23 19.36 1.48
C MET A 37 -14.99 20.61 0.61
N GLY A 38 -15.96 20.99 -0.22
CA GLY A 38 -15.90 22.22 -1.01
C GLY A 38 -15.82 23.48 -0.14
N SER A 39 -16.47 23.49 1.02
CA SER A 39 -16.40 24.60 1.98
C SER A 39 -15.03 24.69 2.65
N ILE A 40 -14.44 23.55 3.03
CA ILE A 40 -13.08 23.48 3.59
C ILE A 40 -12.05 23.96 2.56
N ILE A 41 -12.15 23.50 1.31
CA ILE A 41 -11.26 23.94 0.22
C ILE A 41 -11.42 25.45 -0.03
N LYS A 42 -12.63 26.00 0.06
CA LYS A 42 -12.84 27.46 -0.03
C LYS A 42 -12.18 28.22 1.13
N GLN A 43 -12.10 27.63 2.33
CA GLN A 43 -11.38 28.25 3.45
C GLN A 43 -9.86 28.26 3.23
N LEU A 44 -9.31 27.29 2.48
CA LEU A 44 -7.90 27.31 2.09
C LEU A 44 -7.54 28.54 1.24
N GLU A 45 -8.48 29.01 0.41
CA GLU A 45 -8.30 30.20 -0.43
C GLU A 45 -8.31 31.51 0.39
N CYS A 46 -8.74 31.48 1.65
CA CYS A 46 -8.74 32.67 2.49
C CYS A 46 -7.31 33.13 2.78
N ASN A 47 -7.04 34.44 2.67
CA ASN A 47 -5.71 35.01 2.94
C ASN A 47 -5.38 35.12 4.43
N ASP A 48 -6.39 35.02 5.29
CA ASP A 48 -6.23 35.00 6.74
C ASP A 48 -5.41 33.77 7.18
N PHE A 49 -4.33 34.04 7.92
CA PHE A 49 -3.40 33.00 8.37
C PHE A 49 -4.07 31.96 9.27
N ALA A 50 -4.92 32.37 10.22
CA ALA A 50 -5.53 31.47 11.18
C ALA A 50 -6.58 30.58 10.51
N ILE A 51 -7.40 31.16 9.63
CA ILE A 51 -8.42 30.40 8.88
C ILE A 51 -7.74 29.33 8.01
N ARG A 52 -6.72 29.72 7.25
CA ARG A 52 -6.01 28.81 6.36
C ARG A 52 -5.30 27.71 7.12
N LYS A 53 -4.54 28.05 8.17
CA LYS A 53 -3.84 27.08 9.03
C LYS A 53 -4.80 26.07 9.65
N ASN A 54 -5.94 26.54 10.17
CA ASN A 54 -6.95 25.67 10.77
C ASN A 54 -7.59 24.75 9.73
N ALA A 55 -7.82 25.23 8.51
CA ALA A 55 -8.32 24.40 7.42
C ALA A 55 -7.32 23.31 7.00
N ILE A 56 -6.02 23.64 6.91
CA ILE A 56 -4.96 22.65 6.62
C ILE A 56 -4.88 21.60 7.74
N ASN A 57 -4.87 22.03 9.00
CA ASN A 57 -4.83 21.11 10.15
C ASN A 57 -6.06 20.20 10.22
N LEU A 58 -7.24 20.74 9.89
CA LEU A 58 -8.46 19.96 9.80
C LEU A 58 -8.33 18.88 8.72
N LEU A 59 -7.89 19.23 7.51
CA LEU A 59 -7.67 18.26 6.44
C LEU A 59 -6.63 17.20 6.82
N ASN A 60 -5.52 17.60 7.45
CA ASN A 60 -4.52 16.67 7.95
C ASN A 60 -5.07 15.69 8.98
N THR A 61 -5.94 16.17 9.87
CA THR A 61 -6.60 15.30 10.86
C THR A 61 -7.56 14.34 10.19
N LEU A 62 -8.40 14.83 9.27
CA LEU A 62 -9.36 14.00 8.53
C LEU A 62 -8.66 12.92 7.68
N MET A 63 -7.53 13.25 7.04
CA MET A 63 -6.75 12.26 6.29
C MET A 63 -6.11 11.18 7.16
N ARG A 64 -5.86 11.44 8.45
CA ARG A 64 -5.33 10.43 9.37
C ARG A 64 -6.40 9.42 9.79
N ASP A 65 -7.65 9.87 9.89
CA ASP A 65 -8.77 9.02 10.25
C ASP A 65 -9.27 8.21 9.03
N ASP A 66 -9.62 8.89 7.92
CA ASP A 66 -10.24 8.26 6.74
C ASP A 66 -9.63 8.80 5.41
N ALA A 67 -8.36 8.47 5.14
CA ALA A 67 -7.63 8.95 3.96
C ALA A 67 -8.35 8.72 2.62
N CYS A 68 -8.93 7.53 2.43
CA CYS A 68 -9.55 7.13 1.16
C CYS A 68 -10.76 8.02 0.80
N ASP A 69 -11.67 8.22 1.75
CA ASP A 69 -12.90 8.99 1.54
C ASP A 69 -12.59 10.48 1.41
N VAL A 70 -11.64 11.00 2.18
CA VAL A 70 -11.17 12.39 2.07
C VAL A 70 -10.53 12.66 0.71
N GLN A 71 -9.64 11.78 0.24
CA GLN A 71 -9.03 11.89 -1.09
C GLN A 71 -10.10 11.88 -2.20
N GLN A 72 -11.09 10.97 -2.11
CA GLN A 72 -12.20 10.94 -3.07
C GLN A 72 -13.04 12.22 -3.02
N ALA A 73 -13.38 12.71 -1.84
CA ALA A 73 -14.13 13.94 -1.67
C ALA A 73 -13.40 15.14 -2.28
N ILE A 74 -12.08 15.25 -2.10
CA ILE A 74 -11.25 16.31 -2.68
C ILE A 74 -11.25 16.22 -4.22
N MET A 75 -11.12 15.02 -4.79
CA MET A 75 -11.16 14.84 -6.25
C MET A 75 -12.52 15.17 -6.86
N ASN A 76 -13.61 14.99 -6.10
CA ASN A 76 -14.96 15.33 -6.55
C ASN A 76 -15.26 16.83 -6.50
N VAL A 77 -14.45 17.62 -5.77
CA VAL A 77 -14.57 19.09 -5.77
C VAL A 77 -13.92 19.66 -7.03
N PRO A 78 -14.64 20.48 -7.82
CA PRO A 78 -14.06 21.13 -9.00
C PRO A 78 -12.84 21.97 -8.62
N MET A 79 -11.72 21.74 -9.31
CA MET A 79 -10.42 22.39 -9.03
C MET A 79 -9.91 22.17 -7.60
N GLY A 80 -10.40 21.16 -6.87
CA GLY A 80 -10.02 20.93 -5.48
C GLY A 80 -8.52 20.65 -5.33
N VAL A 81 -7.99 19.77 -6.18
CA VAL A 81 -6.56 19.43 -6.20
C VAL A 81 -5.70 20.63 -6.62
N SER A 82 -6.09 21.35 -7.68
CA SER A 82 -5.35 22.52 -8.18
C SER A 82 -5.22 23.60 -7.11
N LYS A 83 -6.31 23.90 -6.38
CA LYS A 83 -6.31 24.88 -5.28
C LYS A 83 -5.37 24.50 -4.14
N ILE A 84 -5.26 23.20 -3.83
CA ILE A 84 -4.32 22.71 -2.81
C ILE A 84 -2.88 22.87 -3.31
N VAL A 85 -2.60 22.52 -4.56
CA VAL A 85 -1.27 22.64 -5.17
C VAL A 85 -0.81 24.10 -5.24
N ASP A 86 -1.72 25.04 -5.50
CA ASP A 86 -1.42 26.48 -5.51
C ASP A 86 -0.87 26.99 -4.17
N LEU A 87 -1.22 26.34 -3.04
CA LEU A 87 -0.70 26.71 -1.72
C LEU A 87 0.80 26.41 -1.55
N LEU A 88 1.40 25.58 -2.41
CA LEU A 88 2.86 25.39 -2.42
C LEU A 88 3.62 26.68 -2.81
N GLN A 89 2.95 27.60 -3.50
CA GLN A 89 3.51 28.89 -3.92
C GLN A 89 3.42 29.95 -2.82
N GLU A 90 2.89 29.61 -1.65
CA GLU A 90 2.71 30.54 -0.55
C GLU A 90 4.07 31.07 -0.01
N GLU A 91 4.15 32.39 0.18
CA GLU A 91 5.38 33.05 0.65
C GLU A 91 5.68 32.72 2.12
N ARG A 92 4.63 32.52 2.92
CA ARG A 92 4.74 32.16 4.34
C ARG A 92 5.18 30.70 4.47
N GLU A 93 6.47 30.51 4.74
CA GLU A 93 7.12 29.20 4.94
C GLU A 93 6.32 28.26 5.86
N PHE A 94 5.82 28.76 7.00
CA PHE A 94 5.03 27.97 7.94
C PHE A 94 3.82 27.29 7.28
N ILE A 95 3.08 28.02 6.43
CA ILE A 95 1.90 27.48 5.74
C ILE A 95 2.33 26.52 4.63
N ARG A 96 3.36 26.88 3.88
CA ARG A 96 3.90 26.04 2.80
C ARG A 96 4.35 24.68 3.33
N ASN A 97 5.04 24.64 4.46
CA ASN A 97 5.54 23.40 5.06
C ASN A 97 4.39 22.51 5.55
N ASP A 98 3.38 23.09 6.20
CA ASP A 98 2.15 22.35 6.58
C ASP A 98 1.41 21.79 5.35
N VAL A 99 1.45 22.49 4.22
CA VAL A 99 0.87 22.02 2.95
C VAL A 99 1.67 20.86 2.35
N VAL A 100 3.00 20.89 2.43
CA VAL A 100 3.85 19.77 1.97
C VAL A 100 3.52 18.50 2.78
N LEU A 101 3.40 18.62 4.11
CA LEU A 101 2.97 17.52 4.98
C LEU A 101 1.56 17.03 4.65
N MET A 102 0.65 17.95 4.30
CA MET A 102 -0.68 17.57 3.84
C MET A 102 -0.63 16.80 2.52
N LEU A 103 0.21 17.24 1.57
CA LEU A 103 0.40 16.55 0.30
C LEU A 103 1.04 15.16 0.46
N SER A 104 1.87 14.93 1.49
CA SER A 104 2.47 13.60 1.72
C SER A 104 1.43 12.57 2.16
N GLU A 105 0.43 12.99 2.93
CA GLU A 105 -0.72 12.15 3.27
C GLU A 105 -1.70 12.03 2.08
N LEU A 106 -1.99 13.14 1.41
CA LEU A 106 -2.93 13.18 0.30
C LEU A 106 -2.49 12.27 -0.87
N SER A 107 -1.20 12.27 -1.20
CA SER A 107 -0.64 11.51 -2.33
C SER A 107 -0.48 10.00 -2.07
N ARG A 108 -0.72 9.52 -0.86
CA ARG A 108 -0.45 8.12 -0.47
C ARG A 108 -1.49 7.16 -1.04
N GLY A 109 -1.03 6.14 -1.77
CA GLY A 109 -1.82 4.97 -2.16
C GLY A 109 -2.88 5.19 -3.26
N ASN A 110 -3.04 6.42 -3.76
CA ASN A 110 -4.09 6.76 -4.74
C ASN A 110 -3.50 7.18 -6.09
N SER A 111 -3.41 6.23 -7.03
CA SER A 111 -2.80 6.46 -8.34
C SER A 111 -3.50 7.53 -9.19
N ALA A 112 -4.82 7.68 -9.07
CA ALA A 112 -5.57 8.68 -9.81
C ALA A 112 -5.22 10.09 -9.32
N LEU A 113 -5.19 10.29 -8.00
CA LEU A 113 -4.82 11.56 -7.39
C LEU A 113 -3.33 11.90 -7.65
N GLN A 114 -2.44 10.93 -7.58
CA GLN A 114 -1.02 11.10 -7.94
C GLN A 114 -0.86 11.58 -9.39
N CYS A 115 -1.64 11.03 -10.33
CA CYS A 115 -1.64 11.51 -11.71
C CYS A 115 -2.13 12.96 -11.81
N LEU A 116 -3.22 13.30 -11.12
CA LEU A 116 -3.73 14.68 -11.08
C LEU A 116 -2.69 15.66 -10.54
N LEU A 117 -2.04 15.35 -9.42
CA LEU A 117 -0.96 16.17 -8.85
C LEU A 117 0.17 16.40 -9.86
N ALA A 118 0.56 15.36 -10.60
CA ALA A 118 1.58 15.50 -11.63
C ALA A 118 1.16 16.38 -12.81
N TYR A 119 -0.10 16.32 -13.22
CA TYR A 119 -0.66 17.22 -14.23
C TYR A 119 -0.68 18.68 -13.77
N GLU A 120 -0.94 18.92 -12.48
CA GLU A 120 -0.88 20.25 -11.83
C GLU A 120 0.56 20.76 -11.61
N ASN A 121 1.56 20.11 -12.22
CA ASN A 121 2.96 20.54 -12.18
C ASN A 121 3.56 20.55 -10.75
N THR A 122 3.03 19.70 -9.86
CA THR A 122 3.46 19.60 -8.46
C THR A 122 4.95 19.29 -8.32
N PHE A 123 5.53 18.44 -9.17
CA PHE A 123 6.97 18.14 -9.16
C PHE A 123 7.82 19.41 -9.18
N ARG A 124 7.57 20.32 -10.13
CA ARG A 124 8.32 21.56 -10.27
C ARG A 124 8.15 22.46 -9.06
N LEU A 125 6.94 22.54 -8.51
CA LEU A 125 6.68 23.36 -7.32
C LEU A 125 7.45 22.82 -6.10
N LEU A 126 7.48 21.50 -5.90
CA LEU A 126 8.26 20.87 -4.84
C LEU A 126 9.76 21.13 -4.99
N PHE A 127 10.30 21.11 -6.21
CA PHE A 127 11.70 21.49 -6.44
C PHE A 127 11.99 22.96 -6.08
N LEU A 128 11.08 23.87 -6.41
CA LEU A 128 11.21 25.27 -5.99
C LEU A 128 11.14 25.46 -4.47
N VAL A 129 10.48 24.54 -3.75
CA VAL A 129 10.53 24.51 -2.28
C VAL A 129 11.91 24.03 -1.83
N ILE A 130 12.40 22.91 -2.38
CA ILE A 130 13.71 22.34 -2.04
C ILE A 130 14.84 23.34 -2.28
N GLU A 131 14.82 24.10 -3.38
CA GLU A 131 15.83 25.13 -3.68
C GLU A 131 15.88 26.27 -2.65
N LYS A 132 14.80 26.50 -1.90
CA LYS A 132 14.72 27.55 -0.88
C LYS A 132 15.11 27.07 0.52
N GLU A 133 15.20 25.76 0.72
CA GLU A 133 15.43 25.14 2.02
C GLU A 133 16.89 24.72 2.18
N PRO A 134 17.43 24.71 3.41
CA PRO A 134 18.74 24.10 3.65
C PRO A 134 18.68 22.59 3.41
N LEU A 135 19.84 22.00 3.06
CA LEU A 135 19.94 20.61 2.60
C LEU A 135 19.57 19.59 3.67
N ASP A 136 19.75 19.97 4.92
CA ASP A 136 19.50 19.27 6.15
C ASP A 136 18.15 19.69 6.78
N SER A 137 17.27 20.32 5.99
CA SER A 137 15.88 20.57 6.36
C SER A 137 15.03 19.30 6.27
N ILE A 138 14.11 19.15 7.21
CA ILE A 138 13.07 18.10 7.20
C ILE A 138 12.06 18.37 6.08
N VAL A 139 11.85 19.64 5.70
CA VAL A 139 10.93 20.01 4.62
C VAL A 139 11.38 19.42 3.28
N VAL A 140 12.69 19.32 3.05
CA VAL A 140 13.26 18.65 1.88
C VAL A 140 12.89 17.18 1.88
N GLU A 141 12.96 16.52 3.04
CA GLU A 141 12.51 15.13 3.20
C GLU A 141 11.04 14.97 2.81
N ASP A 142 10.17 15.80 3.40
CA ASP A 142 8.73 15.76 3.15
C ASP A 142 8.41 15.98 1.66
N CYS A 143 9.11 16.91 1.00
CA CYS A 143 8.99 17.13 -0.44
C CYS A 143 9.35 15.87 -1.25
N MET A 144 10.45 15.20 -0.88
CA MET A 144 10.88 13.97 -1.55
C MET A 144 9.90 12.82 -1.31
N VAL A 145 9.27 12.74 -0.13
CA VAL A 145 8.21 11.76 0.16
C VAL A 145 7.02 11.96 -0.76
N VAL A 146 6.57 13.21 -0.97
CA VAL A 146 5.47 13.51 -1.92
C VAL A 146 5.86 13.07 -3.33
N MET A 147 7.08 13.39 -3.79
CA MET A 147 7.56 12.95 -5.11
C MET A 147 7.58 11.42 -5.24
N LEU A 148 8.07 10.72 -4.21
CA LEU A 148 8.11 9.27 -4.20
C LEU A 148 6.72 8.64 -4.23
N ASN A 149 5.77 9.20 -3.49
CA ASN A 149 4.38 8.74 -3.55
C ASN A 149 3.83 8.86 -4.97
N MET A 150 4.12 9.95 -5.68
CA MET A 150 3.65 10.15 -7.05
C MET A 150 4.32 9.23 -8.07
N LEU A 151 5.59 8.85 -7.85
CA LEU A 151 6.38 8.05 -8.79
C LEU A 151 6.26 6.54 -8.55
N LYS A 152 6.31 6.12 -7.29
CA LYS A 152 6.36 4.71 -6.90
C LYS A 152 5.06 4.01 -7.29
N ASP A 153 5.19 2.83 -7.89
CA ASP A 153 4.09 1.97 -8.32
C ASP A 153 3.08 2.66 -9.27
N ASN A 154 3.47 3.79 -9.88
CA ASN A 154 2.65 4.53 -10.83
C ASN A 154 3.42 4.81 -12.15
N PRO A 155 3.23 3.95 -13.17
CA PRO A 155 3.96 4.08 -14.42
C PRO A 155 3.54 5.31 -15.22
N VAL A 156 2.32 5.84 -15.03
CA VAL A 156 1.85 7.01 -15.78
C VAL A 156 2.66 8.24 -15.35
N THR A 157 2.72 8.49 -14.05
CA THR A 157 3.49 9.59 -13.46
C THR A 157 4.98 9.44 -13.68
N SER A 158 5.53 8.23 -13.49
CA SER A 158 6.96 8.00 -13.70
C SER A 158 7.40 8.26 -15.14
N ASN A 159 6.63 7.79 -16.13
CA ASN A 159 6.94 8.07 -17.54
C ASN A 159 6.74 9.56 -17.90
N PHE A 160 5.73 10.21 -17.30
CA PHE A 160 5.51 11.65 -17.46
C PHE A 160 6.69 12.47 -16.92
N PHE A 161 7.15 12.14 -15.72
CA PHE A 161 8.30 12.77 -15.07
C PHE A 161 9.57 12.60 -15.90
N VAL A 162 9.91 11.36 -16.29
CA VAL A 162 11.06 11.07 -17.17
C VAL A 162 11.02 11.89 -18.46
N LYS A 163 9.85 11.97 -19.10
CA LYS A 163 9.70 12.74 -20.34
C LYS A 163 9.96 14.24 -20.11
N LYS A 164 9.37 14.80 -19.05
CA LYS A 164 9.56 16.20 -18.69
C LYS A 164 11.01 16.53 -18.34
N GLU A 165 11.67 15.66 -17.59
CA GLU A 165 13.10 15.79 -17.28
C GLU A 165 13.97 15.64 -18.54
N SER A 166 13.63 14.72 -19.44
CA SER A 166 14.34 14.59 -20.71
C SER A 166 14.21 15.84 -21.59
N ASP A 167 13.03 16.47 -21.59
CA ASP A 167 12.78 17.70 -22.35
C ASP A 167 13.49 18.92 -21.72
N SER A 168 13.70 18.93 -20.40
CA SER A 168 14.43 19.97 -19.66
C SER A 168 15.95 19.71 -19.55
N GLY A 169 16.46 18.61 -20.13
CA GLY A 169 17.87 18.25 -20.09
C GLY A 169 18.35 17.71 -18.74
N GLY A 170 17.44 17.23 -17.89
CA GLY A 170 17.74 16.71 -16.55
C GLY A 170 18.11 17.80 -15.54
N TRP A 171 17.88 19.07 -15.86
CA TRP A 171 18.29 20.22 -15.04
C TRP A 171 17.65 20.23 -13.66
N VAL A 172 16.42 19.74 -13.52
CA VAL A 172 15.68 19.81 -12.26
C VAL A 172 16.20 18.77 -11.29
N VAL A 173 16.40 17.54 -11.76
CA VAL A 173 17.15 16.51 -11.02
C VAL A 173 18.56 17.04 -10.75
N HIS A 174 19.32 17.51 -11.73
CA HIS A 174 20.66 18.04 -11.52
C HIS A 174 20.72 19.15 -10.46
N SER A 175 19.80 20.12 -10.47
CA SER A 175 19.81 21.25 -9.52
C SER A 175 19.45 20.80 -8.12
N ALA A 176 18.46 19.91 -7.96
CA ALA A 176 18.14 19.33 -6.66
C ALA A 176 19.30 18.49 -6.11
N PHE A 177 20.02 17.80 -6.98
CA PHE A 177 21.22 17.04 -6.63
C PHE A 177 22.38 17.95 -6.28
N GLU A 178 22.63 18.98 -7.06
CA GLU A 178 23.67 19.97 -6.80
C GLU A 178 23.41 20.67 -5.47
N CYS A 179 22.16 20.99 -5.15
CA CYS A 179 21.77 21.42 -3.81
C CYS A 179 22.15 20.35 -2.78
N VAL A 180 21.60 19.13 -2.81
CA VAL A 180 21.81 18.12 -1.76
C VAL A 180 23.27 17.69 -1.59
N LEU A 181 24.05 17.70 -2.69
CA LEU A 181 25.45 17.30 -2.73
C LEU A 181 26.42 18.45 -2.51
N GLN A 182 25.96 19.71 -2.50
CA GLN A 182 26.79 20.83 -2.11
C GLN A 182 27.37 20.56 -0.72
N GLN A 183 28.71 20.56 -0.67
CA GLN A 183 29.43 20.51 0.58
C GLN A 183 29.16 21.82 1.32
N PRO A 184 28.94 21.80 2.65
CA PRO A 184 29.04 23.04 3.41
C PRO A 184 30.39 23.66 3.07
N GLY A 185 30.38 24.94 2.67
CA GLY A 185 31.55 25.61 2.14
C GLY A 185 32.78 25.31 2.98
N TYR A 186 33.88 24.93 2.32
CA TYR A 186 35.17 24.70 2.95
C TYR A 186 35.50 25.89 3.85
N VAL A 187 35.33 25.72 5.16
CA VAL A 187 35.81 26.68 6.14
C VAL A 187 37.29 26.35 6.30
N GLU A 188 38.16 27.19 5.72
CA GLU A 188 39.62 27.05 5.72
C GLU A 188 40.27 26.83 7.10
N ASP A 189 39.50 26.95 8.19
CA ASP A 189 39.97 26.99 9.58
C ASP A 189 39.66 25.72 10.40
N LEU A 190 38.93 24.75 9.83
CA LEU A 190 38.71 23.45 10.46
C LEU A 190 39.37 22.39 9.59
N GLY A 191 40.34 21.67 10.16
CA GLY A 191 41.18 20.71 9.46
C GLY A 191 40.42 19.63 8.66
N PRO A 192 41.16 18.74 7.99
CA PRO A 192 40.63 17.70 7.10
C PRO A 192 39.50 16.84 7.70
N ASP A 193 39.34 16.77 9.01
CA ASP A 193 38.38 15.88 9.66
C ASP A 193 37.00 16.49 9.96
N SER A 194 36.64 17.65 9.40
CA SER A 194 35.40 18.37 9.77
C SER A 194 34.17 18.15 8.87
N ILE A 195 34.24 17.24 7.89
CA ILE A 195 33.08 16.90 7.03
C ILE A 195 32.24 15.79 7.67
N GLU A 196 31.41 16.14 8.65
CA GLU A 196 30.41 15.21 9.18
C GLU A 196 29.04 15.44 8.51
N TRP A 197 28.53 14.42 7.83
CA TRP A 197 27.16 14.41 7.32
C TRP A 197 26.18 14.21 8.47
N THR A 198 25.22 15.13 8.62
CA THR A 198 24.14 14.96 9.59
C THR A 198 23.21 13.80 9.20
N SER A 199 22.54 13.17 10.19
CA SER A 199 21.56 12.11 9.89
C SER A 199 20.47 12.56 8.92
N GLN A 200 20.03 13.82 9.01
CA GLN A 200 19.02 14.37 8.11
C GLN A 200 19.54 14.50 6.67
N LYS A 201 20.78 14.95 6.49
CA LYS A 201 21.42 15.02 5.17
C LYS A 201 21.55 13.62 4.54
N ILE A 202 21.91 12.61 5.33
CA ILE A 202 21.96 11.21 4.89
C ILE A 202 20.57 10.73 4.45
N ALA A 203 19.53 11.01 5.25
CA ALA A 203 18.15 10.64 4.91
C ALA A 203 17.70 11.28 3.58
N ASN A 204 17.89 12.60 3.44
CA ASN A 204 17.56 13.35 2.22
C ASN A 204 18.30 12.78 0.99
N PHE A 205 19.57 12.43 1.14
CA PHE A 205 20.36 11.79 0.09
C PHE A 205 19.84 10.40 -0.29
N ILE A 206 19.42 9.59 0.68
CA ILE A 206 18.82 8.27 0.40
C ILE A 206 17.56 8.43 -0.45
N PHE A 207 16.68 9.39 -0.12
CA PHE A 207 15.47 9.66 -0.90
C PHE A 207 15.78 10.07 -2.34
N VAL A 208 16.77 10.93 -2.51
CA VAL A 208 17.29 11.37 -3.81
C VAL A 208 17.76 10.17 -4.67
N VAL A 209 18.52 9.23 -4.07
CA VAL A 209 18.93 7.98 -4.75
C VAL A 209 17.74 7.09 -5.10
N GLN A 210 16.73 7.00 -4.22
CA GLN A 210 15.52 6.24 -4.50
C GLN A 210 14.75 6.80 -5.69
N ILE A 211 14.62 8.12 -5.79
CA ILE A 211 13.97 8.79 -6.93
C ILE A 211 14.69 8.45 -8.23
N ILE A 212 16.03 8.52 -8.29
CA ILE A 212 16.81 8.09 -9.47
C ILE A 212 16.51 6.65 -9.82
N ARG A 213 16.54 5.76 -8.84
CA ARG A 213 16.33 4.34 -9.09
C ARG A 213 14.98 4.11 -9.76
N ILE A 214 13.94 4.79 -9.31
CA ILE A 214 12.60 4.70 -9.93
C ILE A 214 12.62 5.25 -11.36
N ILE A 215 13.26 6.41 -11.58
CA ILE A 215 13.41 7.02 -12.92
C ILE A 215 14.09 6.04 -13.88
N VAL A 216 15.23 5.46 -13.47
CA VAL A 216 16.00 4.50 -14.26
C VAL A 216 15.18 3.24 -14.56
N SER A 217 14.54 2.65 -13.55
CA SER A 217 13.67 1.48 -13.75
C SER A 217 12.47 1.78 -14.65
N SER A 218 11.90 2.98 -14.56
CA SER A 218 10.80 3.41 -15.44
C SER A 218 11.26 3.56 -16.89
N MET A 219 12.50 4.00 -17.12
CA MET A 219 13.08 4.10 -18.47
C MET A 219 13.26 2.72 -19.11
N GLU A 220 13.84 1.75 -18.38
CA GLU A 220 14.03 0.38 -18.86
C GLU A 220 12.69 -0.30 -19.21
N THR A 221 11.68 -0.16 -18.35
CA THR A 221 10.36 -0.75 -18.60
C THR A 221 9.63 -0.06 -19.75
N ALA A 222 9.83 1.25 -19.97
CA ALA A 222 9.26 1.96 -21.11
C ALA A 222 9.90 1.52 -22.42
N GLU A 223 11.22 1.31 -22.44
CA GLU A 223 11.96 0.81 -23.60
C GLU A 223 11.57 -0.65 -23.93
N SER A 224 11.45 -1.51 -22.93
CA SER A 224 10.97 -2.89 -23.07
C SER A 224 9.52 -2.96 -23.61
N ARG A 225 8.63 -2.08 -23.13
CA ARG A 225 7.26 -1.98 -23.66
C ARG A 225 7.22 -1.51 -25.12
N ARG A 226 8.05 -0.53 -25.48
CA ARG A 226 8.12 0.01 -26.85
C ARG A 226 8.71 -0.99 -27.84
N THR A 227 9.74 -1.73 -27.44
CA THR A 227 10.33 -2.81 -28.25
C THR A 227 9.34 -3.96 -28.47
N LYS A 228 8.53 -4.30 -27.46
CA LYS A 228 7.46 -5.30 -27.60
C LYS A 228 6.34 -4.85 -28.53
N ILE A 229 5.89 -3.59 -28.44
CA ILE A 229 4.91 -3.01 -29.38
C ILE A 229 5.48 -2.97 -30.81
N ARG A 230 6.76 -2.61 -30.98
CA ARG A 230 7.45 -2.60 -32.28
C ARG A 230 7.55 -4.00 -32.89
N SER A 231 7.82 -5.03 -32.07
CA SER A 231 7.86 -6.43 -32.53
C SER A 231 6.50 -6.94 -33.02
N LEU A 232 5.41 -6.35 -32.53
CA LEU A 232 4.03 -6.64 -32.96
C LEU A 232 3.61 -5.84 -34.20
N ALA A 233 4.22 -4.66 -34.43
CA ALA A 233 3.87 -3.75 -35.52
C ALA A 233 4.72 -3.91 -36.80
N GLY A 234 5.82 -4.67 -36.77
CA GLY A 234 6.61 -4.97 -37.97
C GLY A 234 7.34 -3.77 -38.61
N GLU A 235 7.72 -2.77 -37.81
CA GLU A 235 8.42 -1.56 -38.28
C GLU A 235 9.93 -1.55 -37.94
N ALA A 236 10.72 -0.99 -38.86
CA ALA A 236 12.19 -0.82 -38.81
C ALA A 236 12.66 0.09 -37.64
N PRO A 237 13.95 0.03 -37.23
CA PRO A 237 14.40 0.64 -35.98
C PRO A 237 14.40 2.18 -36.03
N ALA A 238 13.85 2.83 -35.01
CA ALA A 238 13.96 4.28 -34.86
C ALA A 238 15.34 4.63 -34.29
N GLU A 239 16.23 5.13 -35.14
CA GLU A 239 17.61 5.46 -34.78
C GLU A 239 17.75 6.69 -33.86
N GLU A 240 16.76 7.60 -33.80
CA GLU A 240 16.95 8.91 -33.14
C GLU A 240 16.57 8.91 -31.65
N THR A 241 15.41 8.35 -31.29
CA THR A 241 14.90 8.34 -29.90
C THR A 241 15.64 7.36 -28.98
N GLU A 242 16.13 6.24 -29.52
CA GLU A 242 16.91 5.24 -28.78
C GLU A 242 18.33 5.74 -28.49
N ARG A 243 18.95 6.44 -29.45
CA ARG A 243 20.19 7.19 -29.24
C ARG A 243 20.02 8.28 -28.19
N ASN A 244 18.91 9.02 -28.22
CA ASN A 244 18.67 10.09 -27.26
C ASN A 244 18.49 9.51 -25.84
N LEU A 245 17.68 8.46 -25.65
CA LEU A 245 17.51 7.84 -24.33
C LEU A 245 18.82 7.28 -23.75
N LYS A 246 19.62 6.57 -24.56
CA LYS A 246 20.94 6.07 -24.14
C LYS A 246 21.92 7.21 -23.82
N GLN A 247 21.95 8.27 -24.63
CA GLN A 247 22.78 9.44 -24.32
C GLN A 247 22.34 10.16 -23.05
N GLN A 248 21.03 10.26 -22.78
CA GLN A 248 20.53 10.83 -21.53
C GLN A 248 20.92 9.96 -20.33
N PHE A 249 20.88 8.63 -20.47
CA PHE A 249 21.29 7.69 -19.42
C PHE A 249 22.79 7.76 -19.13
N GLU A 250 23.64 7.77 -20.17
CA GLU A 250 25.09 7.92 -19.99
C GLU A 250 25.46 9.26 -19.35
N LYS A 251 24.76 10.35 -19.70
CA LYS A 251 24.96 11.66 -19.07
C LYS A 251 24.56 11.65 -17.59
N LEU A 252 23.39 11.11 -17.26
CA LEU A 252 22.90 11.04 -15.89
C LEU A 252 23.79 10.12 -15.03
N HIS A 253 24.14 8.94 -15.53
CA HIS A 253 25.03 8.01 -14.85
C HIS A 253 26.40 8.63 -14.58
N LYS A 254 27.01 9.24 -15.60
CA LYS A 254 28.32 9.88 -15.47
C LYS A 254 28.30 11.07 -14.51
N PHE A 255 27.24 11.88 -14.55
CA PHE A 255 27.04 12.98 -13.60
C PHE A 255 26.95 12.47 -12.15
N LEU A 256 26.14 11.43 -11.91
CA LEU A 256 25.99 10.84 -10.58
C LEU A 256 27.28 10.17 -10.12
N GLU A 257 27.97 9.46 -10.99
CA GLU A 257 29.26 8.84 -10.70
C GLU A 257 30.29 9.91 -10.30
N ASP A 258 30.41 10.99 -11.07
CA ASP A 258 31.33 12.10 -10.78
C ASP A 258 31.01 12.80 -9.44
N GLU A 259 29.74 13.01 -9.12
CA GLU A 259 29.32 13.63 -7.86
C GLU A 259 29.47 12.67 -6.66
N LEU A 260 29.12 11.40 -6.80
CA LEU A 260 29.37 10.38 -5.78
C LEU A 260 30.86 10.21 -5.52
N LEU A 261 31.70 10.27 -6.55
CA LEU A 261 33.16 10.23 -6.42
C LEU A 261 33.73 11.46 -5.69
N LYS A 262 33.06 12.62 -5.73
CA LYS A 262 33.44 13.80 -4.94
C LYS A 262 32.98 13.69 -3.49
N VAL A 263 31.79 13.13 -3.26
CA VAL A 263 31.16 12.97 -1.95
C VAL A 263 31.77 11.83 -1.14
N PHE A 264 32.03 10.69 -1.78
CA PHE A 264 32.65 9.50 -1.22
C PHE A 264 34.16 9.45 -1.46
N ARG A 265 34.82 10.61 -1.61
CA ARG A 265 36.22 10.73 -1.18
C ARG A 265 36.21 11.14 0.30
N PRO A 266 36.03 10.21 1.24
CA PRO A 266 36.37 10.51 2.62
C PRO A 266 37.88 10.73 2.66
N TYR A 267 38.30 11.68 3.46
CA TYR A 267 39.69 11.88 3.84
C TYR A 267 40.39 10.55 4.09
N GLY A 268 41.48 10.36 3.37
CA GLY A 268 42.32 9.18 3.43
C GLY A 268 43.47 9.42 2.48
N GLU A 269 44.50 10.10 2.98
CA GLU A 269 45.83 10.00 2.39
C GLU A 269 46.10 8.52 2.07
N PHE A 270 46.59 8.26 0.87
CA PHE A 270 47.01 6.93 0.47
C PHE A 270 47.87 6.33 1.57
N MET A 271 47.40 5.26 2.22
CA MET A 271 48.25 4.36 2.99
C MET A 271 49.36 3.93 2.03
N THR A 272 50.59 4.37 2.29
CA THR A 272 51.75 4.25 1.40
C THR A 272 52.26 2.82 1.24
N ASP A 273 51.56 1.84 1.79
CA ASP A 273 51.96 0.44 1.76
C ASP A 273 51.05 -0.35 0.80
N GLN A 274 51.58 -0.66 -0.40
CA GLN A 274 50.92 -1.46 -1.43
C GLN A 274 50.46 -2.83 -0.92
N GLN A 275 51.10 -3.35 0.12
CA GLN A 275 50.76 -4.65 0.70
C GLN A 275 49.41 -4.60 1.44
N ALA A 276 49.18 -3.56 2.25
CA ALA A 276 47.93 -3.39 3.00
C ALA A 276 46.71 -3.17 2.08
N GLN A 277 46.88 -2.47 0.96
CA GLN A 277 45.84 -2.35 -0.07
C GLN A 277 45.54 -3.69 -0.73
N THR A 278 46.57 -4.49 -1.01
CA THR A 278 46.39 -5.82 -1.63
C THR A 278 45.67 -6.78 -0.70
N ASP A 279 46.01 -6.75 0.60
CA ASP A 279 45.39 -7.59 1.63
C ASP A 279 43.92 -7.18 1.90
N LEU A 280 43.63 -5.88 1.86
CA LEU A 280 42.26 -5.37 1.98
C LEU A 280 41.41 -5.76 0.75
N ILE A 281 41.96 -5.62 -0.47
CA ILE A 281 41.29 -6.05 -1.70
C ILE A 281 41.05 -7.57 -1.69
N ALA A 282 42.00 -8.37 -1.20
CA ALA A 282 41.83 -9.81 -1.06
C ALA A 282 40.72 -10.16 -0.06
N THR A 283 40.62 -9.42 1.05
CA THR A 283 39.57 -9.60 2.06
C THR A 283 38.18 -9.27 1.50
N TYR A 284 38.06 -8.18 0.73
CA TYR A 284 36.80 -7.83 0.07
C TYR A 284 36.43 -8.84 -1.01
N LYS A 285 37.38 -9.34 -1.81
CA LYS A 285 37.11 -10.40 -2.80
C LYS A 285 36.58 -11.68 -2.15
N ASN A 286 37.20 -12.13 -1.06
CA ASN A 286 36.73 -13.31 -0.32
C ASN A 286 35.32 -13.10 0.27
N THR A 287 35.02 -11.87 0.72
CA THR A 287 33.69 -11.52 1.24
C THR A 287 32.65 -11.56 0.12
N ILE A 288 32.97 -11.01 -1.05
CA ILE A 288 32.09 -11.03 -2.22
C ILE A 288 31.83 -12.47 -2.68
N GLU A 289 32.86 -13.30 -2.79
CA GLU A 289 32.70 -14.71 -3.18
C GLU A 289 31.81 -15.49 -2.20
N THR A 290 31.99 -15.25 -0.90
CA THR A 290 31.16 -15.86 0.15
C THR A 290 29.70 -15.40 0.03
N GLN A 291 29.47 -14.12 -0.24
CA GLN A 291 28.14 -13.56 -0.43
C GLN A 291 27.46 -14.09 -1.70
N GLU A 292 28.19 -14.20 -2.81
CA GLU A 292 27.68 -14.78 -4.06
C GLU A 292 27.26 -16.24 -3.88
N GLN A 293 28.03 -17.01 -3.10
CA GLN A 293 27.67 -18.38 -2.76
C GLN A 293 26.39 -18.42 -1.92
N LYS A 294 26.24 -17.52 -0.95
CA LYS A 294 25.00 -17.40 -0.15
C LYS A 294 23.80 -17.00 -1.00
N ILE A 295 23.98 -16.10 -1.95
CA ILE A 295 22.94 -15.69 -2.91
C ILE A 295 22.51 -16.88 -3.76
N LYS A 296 23.45 -17.72 -4.23
CA LYS A 296 23.12 -18.95 -4.98
C LYS A 296 22.31 -19.93 -4.14
N GLU A 297 22.70 -20.16 -2.88
CA GLU A 297 21.95 -21.03 -1.95
C GLU A 297 20.52 -20.52 -1.72
N LEU A 298 20.36 -19.23 -1.41
CA LEU A 298 19.05 -18.63 -1.18
C LEU A 298 18.19 -18.62 -2.43
N THR A 299 18.79 -18.46 -3.61
CA THR A 299 18.08 -18.53 -4.89
C THR A 299 17.56 -19.94 -5.15
N GLN A 300 18.37 -20.98 -4.90
CA GLN A 300 17.91 -22.36 -4.99
C GLN A 300 16.78 -22.67 -4.01
N GLN A 301 16.86 -22.19 -2.77
CA GLN A 301 15.79 -22.36 -1.79
C GLN A 301 14.50 -21.66 -2.21
N ARG A 302 14.60 -20.41 -2.72
CA ARG A 302 13.46 -19.67 -3.25
C ARG A 302 12.80 -20.44 -4.40
N ASP A 303 13.58 -20.97 -5.33
CA ASP A 303 13.05 -21.68 -6.50
C ASP A 303 12.36 -22.99 -6.07
N ALA A 304 12.91 -23.71 -5.09
CA ALA A 304 12.27 -24.89 -4.50
C ALA A 304 10.92 -24.53 -3.82
N LEU A 305 10.90 -23.48 -2.99
CA LEU A 305 9.67 -23.01 -2.33
C LEU A 305 8.65 -22.49 -3.34
N THR A 306 9.09 -21.90 -4.46
CA THR A 306 8.20 -21.44 -5.52
C THR A 306 7.52 -22.62 -6.22
N VAL A 307 8.26 -23.69 -6.49
CA VAL A 307 7.68 -24.94 -7.02
C VAL A 307 6.65 -25.51 -6.05
N GLU A 308 6.98 -25.60 -4.75
CA GLU A 308 6.05 -26.09 -3.73
C GLU A 308 4.78 -25.22 -3.63
N ALA A 309 4.93 -23.89 -3.63
CA ALA A 309 3.81 -22.96 -3.64
C ALA A 309 2.91 -23.11 -4.88
N THR A 310 3.49 -23.34 -6.06
CA THR A 310 2.70 -23.61 -7.28
C THR A 310 1.95 -24.94 -7.21
N GLN A 311 2.55 -25.98 -6.61
CA GLN A 311 1.90 -27.27 -6.39
C GLN A 311 0.73 -27.14 -5.40
N LEU A 312 0.95 -26.44 -4.27
CA LEU A 312 -0.09 -26.16 -3.29
C LEU A 312 -1.22 -25.31 -3.87
N LYS A 313 -0.90 -24.33 -4.71
CA LYS A 313 -1.90 -23.51 -5.40
C LYS A 313 -2.73 -24.33 -6.41
N ALA A 314 -2.10 -25.26 -7.13
CA ALA A 314 -2.79 -26.20 -8.01
C ALA A 314 -3.68 -27.18 -7.23
N ALA A 315 -3.19 -27.69 -6.09
CA ALA A 315 -3.98 -28.53 -5.19
C ALA A 315 -5.19 -27.78 -4.61
N ASN A 316 -5.02 -26.53 -4.16
CA ASN A 316 -6.11 -25.67 -3.70
C ASN A 316 -7.14 -25.36 -4.79
N MET A 317 -6.71 -25.19 -6.05
CA MET A 317 -7.66 -25.06 -7.17
C MET A 317 -8.48 -26.34 -7.40
N LEU A 318 -7.92 -27.52 -7.16
CA LEU A 318 -8.67 -28.78 -7.26
C LEU A 318 -9.64 -28.96 -6.09
N ILE A 319 -9.25 -28.54 -4.89
CA ILE A 319 -10.11 -28.55 -3.69
C ILE A 319 -11.28 -27.55 -3.87
N SER A 320 -11.02 -26.34 -4.36
CA SER A 320 -12.06 -25.35 -4.63
C SER A 320 -13.05 -25.80 -5.73
N LYS A 321 -12.63 -26.64 -6.67
CA LYS A 321 -13.54 -27.28 -7.63
C LYS A 321 -14.44 -28.36 -7.00
N GLN A 322 -14.09 -28.93 -5.85
CA GLN A 322 -14.91 -29.90 -5.11
C GLN A 322 -15.85 -29.24 -4.09
N GLU A 323 -15.58 -28.00 -3.65
CA GLU A 323 -16.47 -27.20 -2.80
C GLU A 323 -17.92 -27.09 -3.32
N PRO A 324 -18.21 -26.80 -4.61
CA PRO A 324 -19.59 -26.71 -5.08
C PRO A 324 -20.35 -28.05 -4.94
N SER A 325 -19.67 -29.20 -5.09
CA SER A 325 -20.29 -30.51 -4.86
C SER A 325 -20.59 -30.75 -3.38
N LYS A 326 -19.74 -30.25 -2.47
CA LYS A 326 -19.96 -30.33 -1.03
C LYS A 326 -21.15 -29.45 -0.61
N THR A 327 -21.27 -28.24 -1.15
CA THR A 327 -22.40 -27.34 -0.86
C THR A 327 -23.73 -27.91 -1.35
N ILE A 328 -23.77 -28.49 -2.56
CA ILE A 328 -24.96 -29.16 -3.09
C ILE A 328 -25.35 -30.35 -2.19
N LEU A 329 -24.37 -31.15 -1.75
CA LEU A 329 -24.63 -32.27 -0.85
C LEU A 329 -25.15 -31.80 0.52
N GLU A 330 -24.58 -30.76 1.10
CA GLU A 330 -25.05 -30.17 2.36
C GLU A 330 -26.49 -29.62 2.25
N GLU A 331 -26.84 -28.98 1.14
CA GLU A 331 -28.22 -28.55 0.86
C GLU A 331 -29.18 -29.74 0.74
N THR A 332 -28.80 -30.80 0.01
CA THR A 332 -29.65 -32.00 -0.11
C THR A 332 -29.84 -32.73 1.21
N VAL A 333 -28.80 -32.79 2.06
CA VAL A 333 -28.91 -33.37 3.42
C VAL A 333 -29.88 -32.56 4.26
N LYS A 334 -29.78 -31.23 4.21
CA LYS A 334 -30.68 -30.33 4.94
C LYS A 334 -32.14 -30.46 4.48
N GLU A 335 -32.39 -30.61 3.19
CA GLU A 335 -33.74 -30.87 2.66
C GLU A 335 -34.29 -32.22 3.15
N LEU A 336 -33.46 -33.27 3.17
CA LEU A 336 -33.86 -34.59 3.65
C LEU A 336 -34.17 -34.59 5.15
N GLU A 337 -33.38 -33.89 5.97
CA GLU A 337 -33.63 -33.73 7.40
C GLU A 337 -34.97 -33.01 7.68
N GLN A 338 -35.27 -31.95 6.92
CA GLN A 338 -36.55 -31.24 7.04
C GLN A 338 -37.75 -32.14 6.67
N ARG A 339 -37.62 -32.95 5.62
CA ARG A 339 -38.66 -33.91 5.22
C ARG A 339 -38.87 -34.98 6.28
N LEU A 340 -37.79 -35.45 6.92
CA LEU A 340 -37.85 -36.44 7.98
C LEU A 340 -38.56 -35.87 9.23
N ASP A 341 -38.25 -34.64 9.63
CA ASP A 341 -38.89 -33.97 10.77
C ASP A 341 -40.40 -33.75 10.53
N TYR A 342 -40.78 -33.35 9.32
CA TYR A 342 -42.18 -33.24 8.94
C TYR A 342 -42.91 -34.60 9.03
N GLY A 343 -42.31 -35.66 8.47
CA GLY A 343 -42.88 -37.01 8.54
C GLY A 343 -43.02 -37.53 9.96
N TRP A 344 -42.06 -37.22 10.84
CA TRP A 344 -42.15 -37.57 12.26
C TRP A 344 -43.30 -36.86 12.97
N LYS A 345 -43.50 -35.57 12.72
CA LYS A 345 -44.63 -34.81 13.27
C LYS A 345 -45.97 -35.38 12.82
N GLU A 346 -46.09 -35.78 11.56
CA GLU A 346 -47.30 -36.41 11.03
C GLU A 346 -47.56 -37.78 11.67
N TYR A 347 -46.51 -38.61 11.83
CA TYR A 347 -46.60 -39.88 12.54
C TYR A 347 -47.03 -39.70 14.00
N GLU A 348 -46.47 -38.70 14.69
CA GLU A 348 -46.77 -38.44 16.10
C GLU A 348 -48.20 -37.92 16.30
N ALA A 349 -48.70 -37.07 15.38
CA ALA A 349 -50.09 -36.65 15.35
C ALA A 349 -51.05 -37.82 15.13
N LEU A 350 -50.73 -38.72 14.19
CA LEU A 350 -51.55 -39.90 13.92
C LEU A 350 -51.55 -40.87 15.12
N ARG A 351 -50.40 -41.04 15.78
CA ARG A 351 -50.27 -41.83 17.00
C ARG A 351 -51.14 -41.26 18.14
N ALA A 352 -51.15 -39.94 18.31
CA ALA A 352 -51.98 -39.27 19.31
C ALA A 352 -53.49 -39.46 19.02
N GLN A 353 -53.90 -39.36 17.75
CA GLN A 353 -55.29 -39.64 17.34
C GLN A 353 -55.68 -41.09 17.64
N LEU A 354 -54.80 -42.05 17.35
CA LEU A 354 -55.05 -43.46 17.65
C LEU A 354 -55.20 -43.70 19.17
N GLN A 355 -54.33 -43.11 20.00
CA GLN A 355 -54.44 -43.20 21.45
C GLN A 355 -55.78 -42.65 21.96
N GLU A 356 -56.24 -41.52 21.41
CA GLU A 356 -57.54 -40.95 21.78
C GLU A 356 -58.71 -41.84 21.34
N SER A 357 -58.65 -42.44 20.15
CA SER A 357 -59.66 -43.40 19.70
C SER A 357 -59.72 -44.65 20.58
N VAL A 358 -58.57 -45.14 21.05
CA VAL A 358 -58.49 -46.27 21.99
C VAL A 358 -59.13 -45.88 23.32
N ARG A 359 -58.78 -44.71 23.88
CA ARG A 359 -59.36 -44.19 25.13
C ARG A 359 -60.89 -44.09 25.04
N GLN A 360 -61.41 -43.57 23.93
CA GLN A 360 -62.86 -43.46 23.70
C GLN A 360 -63.53 -44.84 23.59
N SER A 361 -62.86 -45.83 23.02
CA SER A 361 -63.37 -47.21 22.97
C SER A 361 -63.44 -47.81 24.37
N GLU A 362 -62.39 -47.66 25.18
CA GLU A 362 -62.36 -48.14 26.56
C GLU A 362 -63.44 -47.49 27.43
N GLU A 363 -63.69 -46.19 27.25
CA GLU A 363 -64.76 -45.45 27.93
C GLU A 363 -66.15 -45.97 27.55
N LYS A 364 -66.39 -46.22 26.25
CA LYS A 364 -67.63 -46.84 25.77
C LYS A 364 -67.82 -48.25 26.30
N ASP A 365 -66.75 -49.06 26.32
CA ASP A 365 -66.80 -50.42 26.87
C ASP A 365 -67.10 -50.42 28.38
N ALA A 366 -66.56 -49.46 29.12
CA ALA A 366 -66.88 -49.27 30.54
C ALA A 366 -68.35 -48.87 30.75
N GLN A 367 -68.88 -47.96 29.91
CA GLN A 367 -70.31 -47.59 29.93
C GLN A 367 -71.22 -48.77 29.62
N VAL A 368 -70.85 -49.59 28.62
CA VAL A 368 -71.60 -50.82 28.28
C VAL A 368 -71.61 -51.78 29.47
N LYS A 369 -70.47 -52.01 30.13
CA LYS A 369 -70.40 -52.85 31.33
C LYS A 369 -71.25 -52.30 32.48
N GLN A 370 -71.27 -50.98 32.67
CA GLN A 370 -72.09 -50.33 33.71
C GLN A 370 -73.60 -50.47 33.41
N LEU A 371 -74.02 -50.26 32.16
CA LEU A 371 -75.42 -50.47 31.73
C LEU A 371 -75.85 -51.94 31.87
N GLN A 372 -74.97 -52.89 31.52
CA GLN A 372 -75.22 -54.32 31.73
C GLN A 372 -75.40 -54.66 33.22
N ALA A 373 -74.63 -54.04 34.11
CA ALA A 373 -74.78 -54.22 35.55
C ALA A 373 -76.10 -53.64 36.10
N LEU A 374 -76.58 -52.50 35.57
CA LEU A 374 -77.88 -51.94 35.96
C LEU A 374 -79.06 -52.80 35.46
N LEU A 375 -78.96 -53.36 34.25
CA LEU A 375 -79.97 -54.28 33.69
C LEU A 375 -80.05 -55.61 34.46
N SER A 376 -78.93 -56.12 35.00
CA SER A 376 -78.96 -57.31 35.84
C SER A 376 -79.59 -57.06 37.22
N HIS A 377 -79.53 -55.83 37.73
CA HIS A 377 -80.18 -55.44 38.99
C HIS A 377 -81.67 -55.13 38.84
N SER A 378 -82.17 -54.77 37.65
CA SER A 378 -83.61 -54.54 37.43
C SER A 378 -84.41 -55.82 37.10
N ASN A 379 -83.74 -56.94 36.87
CA ASN A 379 -84.34 -58.25 36.56
C ASN A 379 -84.32 -59.21 37.77
N CYS A 380 -84.17 -58.68 38.99
CA CYS A 380 -84.25 -59.41 40.25
C CYS A 380 -85.47 -58.95 41.06
#